data_AF-A0A6G2ID12-F1
#
_entry.id   AF-A0A6G2ID12-F1
#
_cell.length_a   1.000
_cell.length_b   1.000
_cell.length_c   1.000
_cell.angle_alpha   90.00
_cell.angle_beta   90.00
_cell.angle_gamma   90.00
#
_symmetry.space_group_name_H-M   'P 1'
#
loop_
_entity.id
_entity.type
_entity.pdbx_description
1 polymer ?
#
loop_
_entity_poly.entity_id
_entity_poly.type
_entity_poly.pdbx_seq_one_letter_code
_entity_poly.pdbx_strand_id
1 'polypeptide(L)'
;MASTTSQQELFRFLEDRFACAQACTECARACAMRASLVDPDATDRQELVRRKGIMCAEVCDATCRVLAEEPGQDEAGIRAQLEWCRTVCLECAHAFDGQPGGEDGAKACRACAQACTDFIATLGRPHARPTTGDRESR
;
A
#
# COMPACT_ATOMS: atom_id res chain seq x y z
N MET A 1 8.89 15.88 -28.82
CA MET A 1 9.67 14.96 -27.95
C MET A 1 9.45 15.25 -26.47
N ALA A 2 9.45 16.51 -26.00
CA ALA A 2 9.15 16.81 -24.59
C ALA A 2 7.76 16.33 -24.11
N SER A 3 6.72 16.49 -24.93
CA SER A 3 5.34 16.05 -24.60
C SER A 3 5.16 14.52 -24.54
N THR A 4 6.01 13.74 -25.19
CA THR A 4 5.91 12.27 -25.18
C THR A 4 6.59 11.68 -23.95
N THR A 5 7.71 12.27 -23.51
CA THR A 5 8.40 11.90 -22.27
C THR A 5 7.53 12.20 -21.05
N SER A 6 6.90 13.37 -21.01
CA SER A 6 6.04 13.74 -19.89
C SER A 6 4.77 12.87 -19.75
N GLN A 7 4.26 12.37 -20.88
CA GLN A 7 3.14 11.43 -20.90
C GLN A 7 3.57 10.03 -20.41
N GLN A 8 4.76 9.56 -20.79
CA GLN A 8 5.33 8.29 -20.30
C GLN A 8 5.58 8.32 -18.79
N GLU A 9 6.05 9.46 -18.26
CA GLU A 9 6.25 9.66 -16.82
C GLU A 9 4.93 9.62 -16.04
N LEU A 10 3.87 10.23 -16.59
CA LEU A 10 2.53 10.16 -15.99
C LEU A 10 1.98 8.72 -15.99
N PHE A 11 2.11 7.99 -17.10
CA PHE A 11 1.67 6.59 -17.14
C PHE A 11 2.42 5.73 -16.13
N ARG A 12 3.74 5.88 -16.03
CA ARG A 12 4.54 5.18 -15.03
C ARG A 12 4.07 5.48 -13.60
N PHE A 13 3.83 6.76 -13.29
CA PHE A 13 3.31 7.15 -11.99
C PHE A 13 1.97 6.49 -11.66
N LEU A 14 1.04 6.44 -12.64
CA LEU A 14 -0.26 5.81 -12.47
C LEU A 14 -0.15 4.28 -12.33
N GLU A 15 0.73 3.64 -13.10
CA GLU A 15 1.04 2.21 -12.98
C GLU A 15 1.60 1.88 -11.59
N ASP A 16 2.57 2.66 -11.11
CA ASP A 16 3.19 2.46 -9.79
C ASP A 16 2.16 2.69 -8.66
N ARG A 17 1.29 3.70 -8.80
CA ARG A 17 0.18 3.95 -7.88
C ARG A 17 -0.79 2.76 -7.82
N PHE A 18 -1.19 2.26 -9.00
CA PHE A 18 -2.09 1.11 -9.10
C PHE A 18 -1.46 -0.15 -8.51
N ALA A 19 -0.19 -0.41 -8.81
CA ALA A 19 0.54 -1.56 -8.27
C ALA A 19 0.60 -1.53 -6.74
N CYS A 20 0.85 -0.35 -6.16
CA CYS A 20 0.83 -0.15 -4.72
C CYS A 20 -0.56 -0.38 -4.10
N ALA A 21 -1.62 0.15 -4.71
CA ALA A 21 -2.99 -0.04 -4.25
C ALA A 21 -3.44 -1.51 -4.31
N GLN A 22 -3.05 -2.22 -5.38
CA GLN A 22 -3.30 -3.65 -5.53
C GLN A 22 -2.58 -4.45 -4.43
N ALA A 23 -1.29 -4.19 -4.21
CA ALA A 23 -0.53 -4.88 -3.18
C ALA A 23 -1.12 -4.64 -1.76
N CYS A 24 -1.58 -3.42 -1.48
CA CYS A 24 -2.30 -3.09 -0.24
C CYS A 24 -3.59 -3.91 -0.11
N THR A 25 -4.39 -4.01 -1.18
CA THR A 25 -5.64 -4.79 -1.18
C THR A 25 -5.37 -6.28 -0.90
N GLU A 26 -4.37 -6.85 -1.57
CA GLU A 26 -3.99 -8.26 -1.39
C GLU A 26 -3.46 -8.52 0.02
N CYS A 27 -2.62 -7.62 0.55
CA CYS A 27 -2.09 -7.69 1.90
C CYS A 27 -3.20 -7.58 2.95
N ALA A 28 -4.14 -6.65 2.78
CA ALA A 28 -5.26 -6.47 3.69
C ALA A 28 -6.09 -7.75 3.82
N ARG A 29 -6.42 -8.36 2.67
CA ARG A 29 -7.16 -9.63 2.63
C ARG A 29 -6.39 -10.76 3.30
N ALA A 30 -5.09 -10.91 2.99
CA ALA A 30 -4.26 -11.97 3.57
C ALA A 30 -4.16 -11.84 5.10
N CYS A 31 -3.96 -10.62 5.60
CA CYS A 31 -3.85 -10.35 7.04
C CYS A 31 -5.17 -10.56 7.77
N ALA A 32 -6.29 -10.11 7.20
CA ALA A 32 -7.62 -10.33 7.76
C ALA A 32 -7.96 -11.82 7.84
N MET A 33 -7.70 -12.57 6.77
CA MET A 33 -7.87 -14.03 6.75
C MET A 33 -6.97 -14.71 7.79
N ARG A 34 -5.73 -14.25 7.97
CA ARG A 34 -4.84 -14.84 8.98
C ARG A 34 -5.33 -14.56 10.40
N ALA A 35 -5.80 -13.35 10.66
CA ALA A 35 -6.31 -12.94 11.97
C ALA A 35 -7.60 -13.68 12.36
N SER A 36 -8.42 -14.10 11.40
CA SER A 36 -9.65 -14.87 11.67
C SER A 36 -9.42 -16.33 12.02
N LEU A 37 -8.22 -16.88 11.75
CA LEU A 37 -7.85 -18.27 12.03
C LEU A 37 -7.31 -18.50 13.45
N VAL A 38 -7.19 -17.45 14.26
CA VAL A 38 -6.66 -17.57 15.63
C VAL A 38 -7.76 -18.06 16.58
N ASP A 39 -7.42 -19.12 17.33
CA ASP A 39 -8.31 -19.85 18.23
C ASP A 39 -8.77 -18.97 19.44
N PRO A 40 -10.02 -19.11 19.93
CA PRO A 40 -10.46 -18.51 21.19
C PRO A 40 -9.57 -18.82 22.41
N ASP A 41 -8.96 -20.00 22.45
CA ASP A 41 -8.03 -20.42 23.51
C ASP A 41 -6.56 -20.10 23.15
N ALA A 42 -6.35 -19.08 22.30
CA ALA A 42 -5.04 -18.67 21.83
C ALA A 42 -4.09 -18.26 22.95
N THR A 43 -2.82 -18.65 22.78
CA THR A 43 -1.72 -18.16 23.61
C THR A 43 -1.51 -16.65 23.41
N ASP A 44 -0.89 -15.97 24.38
CA ASP A 44 -0.52 -14.55 24.26
C ASP A 44 0.24 -14.22 22.96
N ARG A 45 1.08 -15.15 22.50
CA ARG A 45 1.82 -15.02 21.24
C ARG A 45 0.88 -15.01 20.04
N GLN A 46 -0.10 -15.91 20.00
CA GLN A 46 -1.07 -16.00 18.90
C GLN A 46 -2.02 -14.80 18.89
N GLU A 47 -2.44 -14.31 20.07
CA GLU A 47 -3.24 -13.10 20.19
C GLU A 47 -2.45 -11.85 19.74
N LEU A 48 -1.15 -11.76 20.06
CA LEU A 48 -0.29 -10.71 19.52
C LEU A 48 -0.25 -10.73 17.99
N VAL A 49 -0.10 -11.92 17.38
CA VAL A 49 -0.10 -12.10 15.93
C VAL A 49 -1.44 -11.69 15.33
N ARG A 50 -2.57 -12.06 15.98
CA ARG A 50 -3.91 -11.65 15.57
C ARG A 50 -4.04 -10.13 15.51
N ARG A 51 -3.63 -9.43 16.58
CA ARG A 51 -3.68 -7.97 16.65
C ARG A 51 -2.82 -7.30 15.58
N LYS A 52 -1.61 -7.82 15.33
CA LYS A 52 -0.75 -7.33 14.24
C LYS A 52 -1.39 -7.55 12.87
N GLY A 53 -2.03 -8.69 12.65
CA GLY A 53 -2.79 -8.98 11.44
C GLY A 53 -3.97 -8.03 11.22
N ILE A 54 -4.76 -7.74 12.27
CA ILE A 54 -5.88 -6.78 12.19
C ILE A 54 -5.36 -5.38 11.86
N MET A 55 -4.34 -4.91 12.57
CA MET A 55 -3.73 -3.60 12.34
C MET A 55 -3.19 -3.48 10.91
N CYS A 56 -2.52 -4.52 10.41
CA CYS A 56 -2.02 -4.55 9.04
C CYS A 56 -3.15 -4.56 8.02
N ALA A 57 -4.25 -5.27 8.29
CA ALA A 57 -5.40 -5.26 7.41
C ALA A 57 -6.04 -3.87 7.29
N GLU A 58 -6.23 -3.19 8.43
CA GLU A 58 -6.85 -1.87 8.49
C GLU A 58 -5.99 -0.80 7.81
N VAL A 59 -4.68 -0.76 8.09
CA VAL A 59 -3.80 0.25 7.47
C VAL A 59 -3.66 0.03 5.96
N CYS A 60 -3.64 -1.21 5.50
CA CYS A 60 -3.57 -1.52 4.07
C CYS A 60 -4.89 -1.16 3.36
N ASP A 61 -6.06 -1.42 3.96
CA ASP A 61 -7.35 -1.01 3.41
C ASP A 61 -7.44 0.53 3.30
N ALA A 62 -7.07 1.24 4.37
CA ALA A 62 -7.05 2.70 4.37
C ALA A 62 -6.09 3.25 3.31
N THR A 63 -4.89 2.67 3.17
CA THR A 63 -3.90 3.08 2.17
C THR A 63 -4.40 2.84 0.75
N CYS A 64 -5.01 1.69 0.46
CA CYS A 64 -5.62 1.40 -0.83
C CYS A 64 -6.67 2.47 -1.21
N ARG A 65 -7.56 2.84 -0.27
CA ARG A 65 -8.58 3.88 -0.52
C ARG A 65 -7.95 5.23 -0.82
N VAL A 66 -6.96 5.65 -0.03
CA VAL A 66 -6.20 6.90 -0.29
C VAL A 66 -5.59 6.86 -1.70
N LEU A 67 -5.01 5.74 -2.10
CA LEU A 67 -4.43 5.58 -3.44
C LEU A 67 -5.45 5.44 -4.57
N ALA A 68 -6.73 5.27 -4.27
CA ALA A 68 -7.79 5.19 -5.28
C ALA A 68 -8.50 6.54 -5.54
N GLU A 69 -8.33 7.53 -4.65
CA GLU A 69 -8.95 8.85 -4.77
C GLU A 69 -8.36 9.69 -5.93
N GLU A 70 -9.07 10.73 -6.38
CA GLU A 70 -8.70 11.52 -7.56
C GLU A 70 -7.40 12.34 -7.40
N PRO A 71 -6.73 12.71 -8.52
CA PRO A 71 -5.50 13.51 -8.50
C PRO A 71 -5.70 14.90 -7.89
N GLY A 72 -4.84 15.27 -6.93
CA GLY A 72 -4.93 16.53 -6.17
C GLY A 72 -4.64 16.37 -4.67
N GLN A 73 -4.43 15.13 -4.23
CA GLN A 73 -4.07 14.79 -2.87
C GLN A 73 -2.71 15.38 -2.46
N ASP A 74 -2.61 15.72 -1.18
CA ASP A 74 -1.36 16.14 -0.55
C ASP A 74 -0.33 15.00 -0.59
N GLU A 75 0.71 15.16 -1.42
CA GLU A 75 1.80 14.19 -1.52
C GLU A 75 2.52 13.97 -0.18
N ALA A 76 2.56 14.97 0.70
CA ALA A 76 3.14 14.81 2.04
C ALA A 76 2.29 13.85 2.88
N GLY A 77 0.96 14.01 2.87
CA GLY A 77 0.02 13.09 3.49
C GLY A 77 0.09 11.67 2.91
N ILE A 78 0.14 11.53 1.57
CA ILE A 78 0.32 10.21 0.92
C ILE A 78 1.63 9.56 1.37
N ARG A 79 2.73 10.30 1.35
CA ARG A 79 4.04 9.80 1.79
C ARG A 79 3.98 9.29 3.22
N ALA A 80 3.41 10.07 4.13
CA ALA A 80 3.27 9.69 5.53
C ALA A 80 2.42 8.41 5.70
N GLN A 81 1.30 8.30 4.96
CA GLN A 81 0.44 7.11 4.97
C GLN A 81 1.20 5.86 4.48
N LEU A 82 1.96 5.98 3.38
CA LEU A 82 2.73 4.87 2.81
C LEU A 82 3.89 4.44 3.71
N GLU A 83 4.58 5.38 4.35
CA GLU A 83 5.66 5.07 5.30
C GLU A 83 5.13 4.32 6.53
N TRP A 84 3.96 4.72 7.02
CA TRP A 84 3.28 4.00 8.09
C TRP A 84 2.84 2.61 7.64
N CYS A 85 2.16 2.50 6.50
CA CYS A 85 1.72 1.22 5.93
C CYS A 85 2.89 0.25 5.75
N ARG A 86 4.00 0.72 5.19
CA ARG A 86 5.26 -0.03 5.05
C ARG A 86 5.77 -0.56 6.38
N THR A 87 5.80 0.29 7.41
CA THR A 87 6.30 -0.08 8.74
C THR A 87 5.44 -1.18 9.36
N VAL A 88 4.11 -1.01 9.33
CA VAL A 88 3.16 -2.01 9.86
C VAL A 88 3.25 -3.33 9.09
N CYS A 89 3.38 -3.28 7.77
CA CYS A 89 3.55 -4.47 6.94
C CYS A 89 4.78 -5.28 7.36
N LEU A 90 5.94 -4.63 7.54
CA LEU A 90 7.17 -5.31 7.94
C LEU A 90 7.05 -5.91 9.35
N GLU A 91 6.47 -5.18 10.31
CA GLU A 91 6.22 -5.72 11.65
C GLU A 91 5.28 -6.93 11.63
N CYS A 92 4.22 -6.87 10.82
CA CYS A 92 3.27 -7.97 10.66
C CYS A 92 3.92 -9.18 10.00
N ALA A 93 4.77 -8.97 8.99
CA ALA A 93 5.52 -10.04 8.33
C ALA A 93 6.41 -10.78 9.34
N HIS A 94 7.15 -10.04 10.18
CA HIS A 94 7.97 -10.62 11.24
C HIS A 94 7.15 -11.39 12.28
N ALA A 95 5.95 -10.92 12.63
CA ALA A 95 5.05 -11.65 13.52
C ALA A 95 4.56 -12.96 12.89
N PHE A 96 4.27 -12.97 11.59
CA PHE A 96 3.82 -14.15 10.85
C PHE A 96 4.92 -15.18 10.61
N ASP A 97 6.18 -14.77 10.42
CA ASP A 97 7.32 -15.69 10.25
C ASP A 97 7.48 -16.66 11.44
N GLY A 98 7.01 -16.26 12.62
CA GLY A 98 7.04 -17.08 13.84
C GLY A 98 5.86 -18.03 14.02
N GLN A 99 4.97 -18.17 13.03
CA GLN A 99 3.74 -18.96 13.16
C GLN A 99 3.56 -19.97 12.02
N PRO A 100 3.16 -21.22 12.32
CA PRO A 100 2.79 -22.20 11.30
C PRO A 100 1.64 -21.68 10.41
N GLY A 101 1.80 -21.76 9.09
CA GLY A 101 0.80 -21.25 8.13
C GLY A 101 0.80 -19.72 7.99
N GLY A 102 1.84 -19.04 8.48
CA GLY A 102 2.03 -17.59 8.34
C GLY A 102 2.72 -17.16 7.04
N GLU A 103 3.24 -18.10 6.26
CA GLU A 103 4.15 -17.85 5.13
C GLU A 103 3.52 -16.97 4.05
N ASP A 104 2.28 -17.27 3.66
CA ASP A 104 1.55 -16.50 2.63
C ASP A 104 1.24 -15.08 3.10
N GLY A 105 0.83 -14.93 4.37
CA GLY A 105 0.60 -13.62 4.99
C GLY A 105 1.89 -12.80 5.04
N ALA A 106 3.00 -13.42 5.47
CA ALA A 106 4.29 -12.74 5.57
C ALA A 106 4.81 -12.33 4.19
N LYS A 107 4.62 -13.17 3.18
CA LYS A 107 4.95 -12.86 1.78
C LYS A 107 4.12 -11.67 1.27
N ALA A 108 2.80 -11.66 1.50
CA ALA A 108 1.93 -10.56 1.09
C ALA A 108 2.32 -9.24 1.77
N CYS A 109 2.61 -9.26 3.07
CA CYS A 109 3.09 -8.09 3.80
C CYS A 109 4.41 -7.55 3.23
N ARG A 110 5.38 -8.42 2.92
CA ARG A 110 6.66 -7.99 2.33
C ARG A 110 6.49 -7.42 0.92
N ALA A 111 5.62 -8.03 0.10
CA ALA A 111 5.29 -7.50 -1.23
C ALA A 111 4.64 -6.11 -1.13
N CYS A 112 3.72 -5.91 -0.19
CA CYS A 112 3.09 -4.61 0.05
C CYS A 112 4.08 -3.57 0.56
N ALA A 113 4.97 -3.92 1.50
CA ALA A 113 6.01 -3.01 1.98
C ALA A 113 6.96 -2.58 0.87
N GLN A 114 7.31 -3.49 -0.05
CA GLN A 114 8.11 -3.17 -1.23
C GLN A 114 7.35 -2.21 -2.16
N ALA A 115 6.10 -2.51 -2.52
CA ALA A 115 5.30 -1.66 -3.39
C ALA A 115 5.08 -0.25 -2.81
N CYS A 116 4.87 -0.13 -1.48
CA CYS A 116 4.82 1.16 -0.79
C CYS A 116 6.16 1.91 -0.92
N THR A 117 7.28 1.22 -0.74
CA THR A 117 8.63 1.81 -0.86
C THR A 117 8.88 2.30 -2.28
N ASP A 118 8.50 1.51 -3.28
CA ASP A 118 8.69 1.83 -4.70
C ASP A 118 7.84 3.05 -5.08
N PHE A 119 6.57 3.09 -4.65
CA PHE A 119 5.71 4.24 -4.94
C PHE A 119 6.14 5.52 -4.22
N ILE A 120 6.61 5.44 -2.96
CA ILE A 120 7.21 6.60 -2.25
C ILE A 120 8.35 7.23 -3.08
N ALA A 121 9.16 6.42 -3.76
CA ALA A 121 10.30 6.89 -4.57
C ALA A 121 9.88 7.62 -5.87
N THR A 122 8.61 7.58 -6.24
CA THR A 122 8.04 8.31 -7.37
C THR A 122 7.43 9.65 -6.97
N LEU A 123 7.01 9.80 -5.71
CA LEU A 123 6.43 11.05 -5.18
C LEU A 123 7.45 12.21 -5.25
N GLY A 124 6.99 13.40 -5.62
CA GLY A 124 7.81 14.60 -5.77
C GLY A 124 8.53 14.73 -7.11
N ARG A 125 8.35 13.78 -8.04
CA ARG A 125 8.84 13.91 -9.41
C ARG A 125 7.89 14.78 -10.23
N PRO A 126 8.39 15.67 -11.10
CA PRO A 126 7.54 16.47 -11.97
C PRO A 126 6.89 15.57 -13.04
N HIS A 127 5.70 15.05 -12.75
CA HIS A 127 4.82 14.47 -13.77
C HIS A 127 4.02 15.59 -14.44
N ALA A 128 3.80 15.53 -15.76
CA ALA A 128 2.97 16.52 -16.44
C ALA A 128 1.56 16.52 -15.84
N ARG A 129 1.29 17.50 -14.97
CA ARG A 129 -0.04 17.73 -14.44
C ARG A 129 -0.89 18.27 -15.58
N PRO A 130 -1.97 17.61 -16.02
CA PRO A 130 -2.89 18.21 -16.96
C PRO A 130 -3.46 19.47 -16.31
N THR A 131 -3.06 20.64 -16.81
CA THR A 131 -3.67 21.90 -16.43
C THR A 131 -5.10 21.86 -16.94
N THR A 132 -6.07 21.90 -16.04
CA THR A 132 -7.51 21.99 -16.32
C THR A 132 -7.92 23.32 -17.00
N GLY A 133 -7.03 23.96 -17.77
CA GLY A 133 -7.19 25.31 -18.33
C GLY A 133 -7.26 25.41 -19.86
N ASP A 134 -6.97 24.36 -20.65
CA ASP A 134 -6.99 24.46 -22.12
C ASP A 134 -8.27 23.88 -22.73
N ARG A 135 -9.42 24.39 -22.28
CA ARG A 135 -10.73 24.15 -22.93
C ARG A 135 -11.50 25.45 -23.16
N GLU A 136 -10.85 26.44 -23.76
CA GLU A 136 -11.55 27.54 -24.40
C GLU A 136 -10.76 28.02 -25.63
N SER A 137 -11.42 28.01 -26.80
CA SER A 137 -10.94 28.44 -28.13
C SER A 137 -10.47 27.35 -29.10
N ARG A 138 -11.42 26.54 -29.63
CA ARG A 138 -11.55 26.30 -31.08
C ARG A 138 -12.91 25.74 -31.44
#